data_AF-A0A382ABA6-F1
#
_entry.id   AF-A0A382ABA6-F1
#
_cell.length_a   1.000
_cell.length_b   1.000
_cell.length_c   1.000
_cell.angle_alpha   90.00
_cell.angle_beta   90.00
_cell.angle_gamma   90.00
#
_symmetry.space_group_name_H-M   'P 1'
#
loop_
_entity.id
_entity.type
_entity.pdbx_description
1 polymer ?
#
loop_
_entity_poly.entity_id
_entity_poly.type
_entity_poly.pdbx_seq_one_letter_code
_entity_poly.pdbx_strand_id
1 'polypeptide(L)'
;MTTSDIRITDLKPLGPPRSFLESQPITPQIAKVVTETRTAIENIENRTDSRMMMLVGPCSIHDEKAGIEYAEKLYPIAQEVKDTILVVMRVYFEKPRTTVGWKGLINDPNLDGTFDIQTGLKRARDFLLQIGAIGLPSGTEFLDPFTPQYMADLISWGAIGARTTESQTHRQMASGLSMPIGFKNGTGGSCQIAVDAMVAARSPHAFLGIDLDGRASVVNTTGNKAQQLILRGGSTGPNYDEASVNSATSLLEAANLRRNVVIDCSHANSN
;
A
#
# COMPACT_ATOMS: atom_id res chain seq x y z
N MET A 1 23.41 -35.00 -12.26
CA MET A 1 22.75 -33.84 -12.90
C MET A 1 22.23 -32.96 -11.78
N THR A 2 22.48 -31.65 -11.84
CA THR A 2 21.94 -30.69 -10.86
C THR A 2 20.53 -30.30 -11.26
N THR A 3 19.56 -30.45 -10.34
CA THR A 3 18.17 -30.05 -10.53
C THR A 3 17.82 -28.71 -9.88
N SER A 4 18.72 -28.19 -9.04
CA SER A 4 18.54 -26.94 -8.29
C SER A 4 19.20 -25.75 -8.98
N ASP A 5 18.62 -24.56 -8.83
CA ASP A 5 19.19 -23.25 -9.18
C ASP A 5 19.69 -23.08 -10.62
N ILE A 6 19.21 -23.92 -11.54
CA ILE A 6 19.60 -23.93 -12.96
C ILE A 6 19.32 -22.61 -13.71
N ARG A 7 18.50 -21.72 -13.14
CA ARG A 7 18.12 -20.40 -13.70
C ARG A 7 18.38 -19.26 -12.72
N ILE A 8 19.18 -19.48 -11.67
CA ILE A 8 19.54 -18.47 -10.69
C ILE A 8 20.96 -18.00 -11.00
N THR A 9 21.12 -16.70 -11.24
CA THR A 9 22.43 -16.11 -11.56
C THR A 9 23.25 -15.82 -10.31
N ASP A 10 22.59 -15.46 -9.21
CA ASP A 10 23.23 -15.10 -7.94
C ASP A 10 22.21 -15.14 -6.79
N LEU A 11 22.69 -15.32 -5.56
CA LEU A 11 21.91 -15.25 -4.31
C LEU A 11 22.64 -14.36 -3.31
N LYS A 12 22.14 -13.14 -3.13
CA LYS A 12 22.70 -12.19 -2.15
C LYS A 12 21.79 -12.11 -0.92
N PRO A 13 22.32 -12.27 0.30
CA PRO A 13 21.53 -12.05 1.51
C PRO A 13 21.14 -10.58 1.62
N LEU A 14 19.92 -10.33 2.07
CA LEU A 14 19.44 -9.00 2.44
C LEU A 14 19.64 -8.78 3.94
N GLY A 15 20.00 -7.56 4.35
CA GLY A 15 20.09 -7.22 5.78
C GLY A 15 18.76 -7.44 6.52
N PRO A 16 18.78 -7.85 7.80
CA PRO A 16 17.56 -8.16 8.54
C PRO A 16 16.74 -6.89 8.84
N PRO A 17 15.39 -6.95 8.86
CA PRO A 17 14.55 -5.77 9.11
C PRO A 17 14.95 -4.99 10.37
N ARG A 18 15.33 -5.68 11.46
CA ARG A 18 15.74 -5.05 12.72
C ARG A 18 16.84 -4.01 12.53
N SER A 19 17.84 -4.28 11.68
CA SER A 19 18.95 -3.33 11.48
C SER A 19 18.50 -2.03 10.81
N PHE A 20 17.49 -2.09 9.94
CA PHE A 20 16.87 -0.91 9.33
C PHE A 20 16.05 -0.13 10.37
N LEU A 21 15.25 -0.84 11.17
CA LEU A 21 14.45 -0.20 12.22
C LEU A 21 15.32 0.49 13.28
N GLU A 22 16.44 -0.11 13.67
CA GLU A 22 17.38 0.44 14.65
C GLU A 22 18.19 1.62 14.08
N SER A 23 18.63 1.55 12.82
CA SER A 23 19.40 2.62 12.19
C SER A 23 18.55 3.80 11.70
N GLN A 24 17.26 3.56 11.47
CA GLN A 24 16.29 4.55 11.00
C GLN A 24 15.01 4.45 11.86
N PRO A 25 15.08 4.82 13.15
CA PRO A 25 13.98 4.64 14.08
C PRO A 25 12.85 5.64 13.84
N ILE A 26 11.62 5.20 14.06
CA ILE A 26 10.46 6.09 14.10
C ILE A 26 10.56 7.01 15.34
N THR A 27 10.26 8.30 15.17
CA THR A 27 10.18 9.24 16.31
C THR A 27 8.78 9.23 16.93
N PRO A 28 8.60 9.69 18.18
CA PRO A 28 7.27 9.79 18.78
C PRO A 28 6.29 10.66 17.97
N GLN A 29 6.78 11.70 17.30
CA GLN A 29 5.98 12.54 16.40
C GLN A 29 5.46 11.74 15.20
N ILE A 30 6.34 10.99 14.53
CA ILE A 30 5.97 10.18 13.36
C ILE A 30 5.02 9.07 13.78
N ALA A 31 5.28 8.41 14.91
CA ALA A 31 4.40 7.39 15.46
C ALA A 31 2.99 7.95 15.70
N LYS A 32 2.87 9.16 16.24
CA LYS A 32 1.60 9.86 16.42
C LYS A 32 0.88 10.13 15.09
N VAL A 33 1.59 10.64 14.08
CA VAL A 33 1.01 10.87 12.74
C VAL A 33 0.43 9.58 12.17
N VAL A 34 1.17 8.47 12.25
CA VAL A 34 0.74 7.17 11.73
C VAL A 34 -0.47 6.63 12.50
N THR A 35 -0.42 6.63 13.83
CA THR A 35 -1.50 6.06 14.65
C THR A 35 -2.78 6.87 14.55
N GLU A 36 -2.70 8.21 14.66
CA GLU A 36 -3.86 9.09 14.55
C GLU A 36 -4.48 9.01 13.15
N THR A 37 -3.67 8.89 12.09
CA THR A 37 -4.19 8.77 10.73
C THR A 37 -4.89 7.42 10.52
N ARG A 38 -4.31 6.31 10.99
CA ARG A 38 -4.98 4.99 10.91
C ARG A 38 -6.34 5.01 11.61
N THR A 39 -6.39 5.56 12.82
CA THR A 39 -7.65 5.74 13.56
C THR A 39 -8.63 6.66 12.81
N ALA A 40 -8.16 7.76 12.22
CA ALA A 40 -9.01 8.66 11.46
C ALA A 40 -9.62 7.98 10.22
N ILE A 41 -8.83 7.19 9.48
CA ILE A 41 -9.34 6.42 8.33
C ILE A 41 -10.38 5.39 8.80
N GLU A 42 -10.12 4.67 9.90
CA GLU A 42 -11.11 3.74 10.47
C GLU A 42 -12.40 4.45 10.91
N ASN A 43 -12.30 5.67 11.47
CA ASN A 43 -13.47 6.46 11.84
C ASN A 43 -14.28 6.91 10.61
N ILE A 44 -13.61 7.29 9.52
CA ILE A 44 -14.25 7.58 8.23
C ILE A 44 -14.98 6.33 7.72
N GLU A 45 -14.31 5.17 7.75
CA GLU A 45 -14.88 3.88 7.36
C GLU A 45 -16.08 3.45 8.23
N ASN A 46 -16.09 3.83 9.50
CA ASN A 46 -17.17 3.58 10.46
C ASN A 46 -18.25 4.66 10.47
N ARG A 47 -18.10 5.72 9.67
CA ARG A 47 -19.01 6.88 9.60
C ARG A 47 -19.12 7.66 10.91
N THR A 48 -18.13 7.53 11.79
CA THR A 48 -17.97 8.36 13.00
C THR A 48 -17.17 9.63 12.74
N ASP A 49 -16.53 9.71 11.57
CA ASP A 49 -15.90 10.90 11.00
C ASP A 49 -16.49 11.11 9.59
N SER A 50 -16.99 12.31 9.30
CA SER A 50 -17.66 12.65 8.03
C SER A 50 -16.71 13.10 6.93
N ARG A 51 -15.40 13.22 7.23
CA ARG A 51 -14.40 13.65 6.25
C ARG A 51 -14.24 12.65 5.11
N MET A 52 -13.79 13.15 3.97
CA MET A 52 -13.36 12.32 2.84
C MET A 52 -11.87 12.01 2.96
N MET A 53 -11.46 10.75 2.79
CA MET A 53 -10.04 10.42 2.62
C MET A 53 -9.61 10.72 1.19
N MET A 54 -8.48 11.44 1.02
CA MET A 54 -7.88 11.71 -0.28
C MET A 54 -6.44 11.20 -0.32
N LEU A 55 -6.20 10.17 -1.12
CA LEU A 55 -4.86 9.67 -1.42
C LEU A 55 -4.33 10.37 -2.68
N VAL A 56 -3.30 11.21 -2.55
CA VAL A 56 -2.78 12.02 -3.66
C VAL A 56 -1.26 12.08 -3.67
N GLY A 57 -0.66 12.03 -4.86
CA GLY A 57 0.79 12.11 -5.02
C GLY A 57 1.30 11.48 -6.31
N PRO A 58 2.63 11.39 -6.49
CA PRO A 58 3.25 10.83 -7.69
C PRO A 58 2.81 9.38 -7.97
N CYS A 59 2.84 8.98 -9.26
CA CYS A 59 2.56 7.60 -9.64
C CYS A 59 3.55 6.62 -8.97
N SER A 60 4.83 6.99 -8.95
CA SER A 60 5.91 6.29 -8.24
C SER A 60 7.02 7.30 -7.87
N ILE A 61 7.64 7.12 -6.70
CA ILE A 61 8.80 7.90 -6.24
C ILE A 61 10.05 7.34 -6.90
N HIS A 62 10.79 8.17 -7.63
CA HIS A 62 12.08 7.83 -8.25
C HIS A 62 13.19 8.84 -7.88
N ASP A 63 12.79 10.06 -7.53
CA ASP A 63 13.65 11.13 -6.99
C ASP A 63 13.07 11.55 -5.64
N GLU A 64 13.78 11.25 -4.56
CA GLU A 64 13.38 11.59 -3.20
C GLU A 64 13.35 13.09 -2.97
N LYS A 65 14.24 13.87 -3.57
CA LYS A 65 14.26 15.33 -3.36
C LYS A 65 12.99 15.96 -3.91
N ALA A 66 12.62 15.60 -5.13
CA ALA A 66 11.34 16.03 -5.73
C ALA A 66 10.13 15.53 -4.92
N GLY A 67 10.21 14.31 -4.36
CA GLY A 67 9.19 13.76 -3.48
C GLY A 67 9.01 14.57 -2.19
N ILE A 68 10.11 15.00 -1.56
CA ILE A 68 10.07 15.85 -0.36
C ILE A 68 9.55 17.25 -0.70
N GLU A 69 9.98 17.86 -1.80
CA GLU A 69 9.46 19.15 -2.24
C GLU A 69 7.93 19.10 -2.48
N TYR A 70 7.44 18.00 -3.07
CA TYR A 70 6.01 17.75 -3.21
C TYR A 70 5.30 17.68 -1.85
N ALA A 71 5.90 16.99 -0.88
CA ALA A 71 5.35 16.84 0.46
C ALA A 71 5.27 18.18 1.21
N GLU A 72 6.33 18.99 1.13
CA GLU A 72 6.38 20.34 1.73
C GLU A 72 5.30 21.26 1.15
N LYS A 73 4.96 21.10 -0.14
CA LYS A 73 3.85 21.82 -0.79
C LYS A 73 2.48 21.25 -0.44
N LEU A 74 2.37 19.92 -0.29
CA LEU A 74 1.10 19.26 0.05
C LEU A 74 0.70 19.51 1.51
N TYR A 75 1.65 19.59 2.43
CA TYR A 75 1.39 19.77 3.86
C TYR A 75 0.52 21.00 4.21
N PRO A 76 0.84 22.23 3.77
CA PRO A 76 -0.01 23.38 4.07
C PRO A 76 -1.43 23.24 3.51
N ILE A 77 -1.58 22.64 2.32
CA ILE A 77 -2.89 22.36 1.71
C ILE A 77 -3.66 21.36 2.58
N ALA A 78 -2.99 20.28 3.00
CA ALA A 78 -3.59 19.28 3.89
C ALA A 78 -4.08 19.90 5.21
N GLN A 79 -3.35 20.89 5.75
CA GLN A 79 -3.78 21.61 6.95
C GLN A 79 -5.00 22.53 6.70
N GLU A 80 -5.07 23.17 5.53
CA GLU A 80 -6.19 24.04 5.15
C GLU A 80 -7.51 23.27 5.02
N VAL A 81 -7.47 22.05 4.51
CA VAL A 81 -8.68 21.23 4.24
C VAL A 81 -8.98 20.19 5.33
N LYS A 82 -8.19 20.12 6.41
CA LYS A 82 -8.21 19.00 7.37
C LYS A 82 -9.55 18.72 8.05
N ASP A 83 -10.43 19.70 8.12
CA ASP A 83 -11.75 19.59 8.75
C ASP A 83 -12.76 18.88 7.84
N THR A 84 -12.49 18.77 6.53
CA THR A 84 -13.37 18.12 5.54
C THR A 84 -12.68 16.99 4.77
N ILE A 85 -11.36 17.04 4.60
CA ILE A 85 -10.58 16.06 3.86
C ILE A 85 -9.39 15.59 4.69
N LEU A 86 -9.28 14.27 4.86
CA LEU A 86 -8.07 13.62 5.37
C LEU A 86 -7.12 13.32 4.21
N VAL A 87 -6.11 14.16 4.03
CA VAL A 87 -5.10 13.99 2.98
C VAL A 87 -4.04 12.96 3.41
N VAL A 88 -3.78 11.99 2.54
CA VAL A 88 -2.70 11.00 2.66
C VAL A 88 -1.82 11.09 1.42
N MET A 89 -0.51 11.27 1.61
CA MET A 89 0.41 11.32 0.49
C MET A 89 0.58 9.93 -0.12
N ARG A 90 0.43 9.82 -1.44
CA ARG A 90 0.74 8.61 -2.20
C ARG A 90 2.26 8.47 -2.32
N VAL A 91 2.82 7.48 -1.63
CA VAL A 91 4.25 7.14 -1.59
C VAL A 91 4.45 5.71 -2.10
N TYR A 92 4.39 5.54 -3.43
CA TYR A 92 4.56 4.23 -4.07
C TYR A 92 5.98 4.11 -4.60
N PHE A 93 6.72 3.08 -4.20
CA PHE A 93 8.10 2.90 -4.65
C PHE A 93 8.20 2.15 -5.95
N GLU A 94 7.19 1.34 -6.28
CA GLU A 94 7.21 0.44 -7.41
C GLU A 94 5.92 0.51 -8.21
N LYS A 95 5.98 0.00 -9.44
CA LYS A 95 4.80 -0.22 -10.26
C LYS A 95 4.88 -1.60 -10.90
N PRO A 96 3.93 -2.51 -10.63
CA PRO A 96 3.92 -3.82 -11.27
C PRO A 96 3.70 -3.65 -12.79
N ARG A 97 4.65 -4.14 -13.59
CA ARG A 97 4.65 -4.09 -15.06
C ARG A 97 4.66 -5.50 -15.65
N THR A 98 3.95 -5.69 -16.76
CA THR A 98 4.04 -6.89 -17.61
C THR A 98 5.17 -6.80 -18.64
N THR A 99 5.66 -5.60 -18.94
CA THR A 99 6.77 -5.35 -19.87
C THR A 99 8.08 -5.05 -19.12
N VAL A 100 9.21 -5.23 -19.80
CA VAL A 100 10.54 -4.84 -19.28
C VAL A 100 10.57 -3.32 -19.11
N GLY A 101 11.01 -2.86 -17.94
CA GLY A 101 11.08 -1.45 -17.56
C GLY A 101 11.56 -1.31 -16.12
N TRP A 102 11.82 -0.07 -15.69
CA TRP A 102 12.27 0.22 -14.32
C TRP A 102 11.35 -0.40 -13.26
N LYS A 103 11.97 -1.04 -12.26
CA LYS A 103 11.28 -1.86 -11.24
C LYS A 103 10.93 -1.10 -9.97
N GLY A 104 11.27 0.18 -9.89
CA GLY A 104 10.94 1.05 -8.75
C GLY A 104 12.14 1.31 -7.85
N LEU A 105 11.99 2.27 -6.92
CA LEU A 105 13.06 2.79 -6.09
C LEU A 105 13.64 1.74 -5.14
N ILE A 106 12.80 0.85 -4.61
CA ILE A 106 13.27 -0.24 -3.75
C ILE A 106 14.12 -1.20 -4.58
N ASN A 107 13.62 -1.65 -5.74
CA ASN A 107 14.34 -2.64 -6.54
C ASN A 107 15.59 -2.08 -7.22
N ASP A 108 15.52 -0.89 -7.81
CA ASP A 108 16.57 -0.32 -8.66
C ASP A 108 16.75 1.18 -8.35
N PRO A 109 17.34 1.52 -7.19
CA PRO A 109 17.40 2.90 -6.69
C PRO A 109 18.27 3.83 -7.52
N ASN A 110 19.18 3.29 -8.33
CA ASN A 110 20.13 4.06 -9.14
C ASN A 110 19.68 4.23 -10.59
N LEU A 111 18.52 3.65 -10.97
CA LEU A 111 17.96 3.73 -12.32
C LEU A 111 18.90 3.15 -13.41
N ASP A 112 19.79 2.23 -13.04
CA ASP A 112 20.85 1.68 -13.88
C ASP A 112 20.75 0.15 -14.03
N GLY A 113 19.76 -0.48 -13.39
CA GLY A 113 19.54 -1.92 -13.44
C GLY A 113 20.49 -2.74 -12.57
N THR A 114 21.17 -2.14 -11.59
CA THR A 114 22.07 -2.88 -10.67
C THR A 114 21.32 -3.72 -9.65
N PHE A 115 20.04 -3.42 -9.42
CA PHE A 115 19.18 -4.06 -8.43
C PHE A 115 19.71 -3.99 -6.98
N ASP A 116 20.23 -2.83 -6.56
CA ASP A 116 20.69 -2.60 -5.18
C ASP A 116 19.52 -2.44 -4.20
N ILE A 117 18.83 -3.55 -3.92
CA ILE A 117 17.64 -3.60 -3.06
C ILE A 117 17.94 -3.13 -1.63
N GLN A 118 19.12 -3.43 -1.10
CA GLN A 118 19.50 -3.03 0.25
C GLN A 118 19.56 -1.50 0.37
N THR A 119 20.19 -0.82 -0.58
CA THR A 119 20.19 0.64 -0.66
C THR A 119 18.78 1.17 -0.91
N GLY A 120 18.00 0.52 -1.78
CA GLY A 120 16.63 0.92 -2.09
C GLY A 120 15.70 0.90 -0.88
N LEU A 121 15.75 -0.15 -0.05
CA LEU A 121 14.98 -0.23 1.21
C LEU A 121 15.39 0.85 2.20
N LYS A 122 16.70 1.09 2.36
CA LYS A 122 17.20 2.16 3.23
C LYS A 122 16.70 3.53 2.79
N ARG A 123 16.74 3.81 1.48
CA ARG A 123 16.27 5.07 0.88
C ARG A 123 14.74 5.23 1.00
N ALA A 124 13.98 4.17 0.75
CA ALA A 124 12.53 4.16 0.91
C ALA A 124 12.11 4.44 2.36
N ARG A 125 12.77 3.80 3.33
CA ARG A 125 12.52 4.05 4.77
C ARG A 125 12.90 5.47 5.17
N ASP A 126 14.05 5.96 4.72
CA ASP A 126 14.49 7.35 4.97
C ASP A 126 13.48 8.36 4.45
N PHE A 127 13.00 8.15 3.23
CA PHE A 127 11.98 8.99 2.60
C PHE A 127 10.70 9.02 3.45
N LEU A 128 10.18 7.86 3.86
CA LEU A 128 8.98 7.78 4.71
C LEU A 128 9.16 8.49 6.06
N LEU A 129 10.35 8.40 6.67
CA LEU A 129 10.66 9.13 7.91
C LEU A 129 10.62 10.64 7.70
N GLN A 130 11.19 11.12 6.59
CA GLN A 130 11.16 12.55 6.25
C GLN A 130 9.71 13.03 6.01
N ILE A 131 8.88 12.28 5.29
CA ILE A 131 7.44 12.59 5.11
C ILE A 131 6.71 12.65 6.46
N GLY A 132 6.95 11.67 7.33
CA GLY A 132 6.39 11.66 8.68
C GLY A 132 6.85 12.84 9.53
N ALA A 133 8.10 13.27 9.40
CA ALA A 133 8.66 14.41 10.12
C ALA A 133 8.04 15.75 9.70
N ILE A 134 7.67 15.90 8.42
CA ILE A 134 6.85 17.02 7.91
C ILE A 134 5.46 17.01 8.56
N GLY A 135 4.98 15.85 9.01
CA GLY A 135 3.66 15.66 9.59
C GLY A 135 2.61 15.18 8.60
N LEU A 136 3.02 14.71 7.42
CA LEU A 136 2.13 14.09 6.44
C LEU A 136 2.06 12.57 6.65
N PRO A 137 0.87 11.97 6.59
CA PRO A 137 0.76 10.52 6.54
C PRO A 137 1.05 9.99 5.12
N SER A 138 1.62 8.78 5.06
CA SER A 138 1.99 8.11 3.82
C SER A 138 1.09 6.91 3.53
N GLY A 139 0.69 6.75 2.27
CA GLY A 139 0.00 5.58 1.74
C GLY A 139 0.80 4.90 0.63
N THR A 140 0.93 3.58 0.68
CA THR A 140 1.73 2.80 -0.30
C THR A 140 0.98 1.58 -0.85
N GLU A 141 1.58 0.87 -1.80
CA GLU A 141 1.11 -0.42 -2.31
C GLU A 141 2.09 -1.52 -1.91
N PHE A 142 1.57 -2.63 -1.37
CA PHE A 142 2.39 -3.77 -0.97
C PHE A 142 2.38 -4.84 -2.05
N LEU A 143 3.56 -5.20 -2.55
CA LEU A 143 3.73 -6.10 -3.71
C LEU A 143 4.30 -7.48 -3.34
N ASP A 144 4.74 -7.65 -2.10
CA ASP A 144 5.33 -8.88 -1.58
C ASP A 144 5.21 -8.93 -0.04
N PRO A 145 5.33 -10.12 0.59
CA PRO A 145 5.18 -10.29 2.03
C PRO A 145 6.42 -9.92 2.87
N PHE A 146 7.53 -9.51 2.27
CA PHE A 146 8.79 -9.21 2.95
C PHE A 146 8.95 -7.73 3.22
N THR A 147 8.68 -6.89 2.21
CA THR A 147 8.81 -5.43 2.29
C THR A 147 8.06 -4.78 3.46
N PRO A 148 6.87 -5.27 3.92
CA PRO A 148 6.21 -4.70 5.09
C PRO A 148 7.09 -4.67 6.35
N GLN A 149 7.93 -5.68 6.58
CA GLN A 149 8.77 -5.76 7.80
C GLN A 149 9.79 -4.61 7.89
N TYR A 150 10.12 -3.96 6.77
CA TYR A 150 11.10 -2.88 6.72
C TYR A 150 10.50 -1.49 6.87
N MET A 151 9.20 -1.32 6.62
CA MET A 151 8.60 0.02 6.50
C MET A 151 7.13 0.16 6.92
N ALA A 152 6.42 -0.93 7.24
CA ALA A 152 5.00 -0.86 7.55
C ALA A 152 4.68 -0.03 8.80
N ASP A 153 5.63 0.17 9.71
CA ASP A 153 5.52 1.05 10.86
C ASP A 153 5.35 2.53 10.49
N LEU A 154 5.70 2.93 9.25
CA LEU A 154 5.62 4.31 8.75
C LEU A 154 4.41 4.55 7.83
N ILE A 155 3.60 3.52 7.56
CA ILE A 155 2.51 3.58 6.59
C ILE A 155 1.16 3.76 7.29
N SER A 156 0.37 4.73 6.85
CA SER A 156 -0.95 5.03 7.41
C SER A 156 -2.10 4.38 6.63
N TRP A 157 -1.88 4.02 5.36
CA TRP A 157 -2.85 3.35 4.50
C TRP A 157 -2.15 2.48 3.46
N GLY A 158 -2.70 1.31 3.14
CA GLY A 158 -2.10 0.42 2.14
C GLY A 158 -3.05 0.09 0.98
N ALA A 159 -2.48 -0.29 -0.16
CA ALA A 159 -3.21 -0.84 -1.29
C ALA A 159 -2.73 -2.24 -1.65
N ILE A 160 -3.66 -3.06 -2.12
CA ILE A 160 -3.40 -4.26 -2.93
C ILE A 160 -3.85 -3.96 -4.36
N GLY A 161 -2.92 -4.12 -5.31
CA GLY A 161 -3.11 -3.75 -6.70
C GLY A 161 -4.06 -4.66 -7.48
N ALA A 162 -4.56 -4.16 -8.61
CA ALA A 162 -5.50 -4.89 -9.47
C ALA A 162 -4.98 -6.24 -10.01
N ARG A 163 -3.65 -6.43 -10.01
CA ARG A 163 -2.98 -7.67 -10.45
C ARG A 163 -2.71 -8.65 -9.30
N THR A 164 -2.82 -8.19 -8.06
CA THR A 164 -2.51 -8.96 -6.86
C THR A 164 -3.71 -9.13 -5.93
N THR A 165 -4.81 -8.41 -6.16
CA THR A 165 -6.08 -8.58 -5.42
C THR A 165 -6.60 -10.03 -5.44
N GLU A 166 -6.39 -10.77 -6.53
CA GLU A 166 -6.78 -12.18 -6.62
C GLU A 166 -5.78 -13.15 -5.95
N SER A 167 -4.57 -12.69 -5.64
CA SER A 167 -3.52 -13.51 -5.06
C SER A 167 -3.81 -13.86 -3.60
N GLN A 168 -3.82 -15.16 -3.30
CA GLN A 168 -4.00 -15.65 -1.94
C GLN A 168 -2.95 -15.10 -0.97
N THR A 169 -1.66 -15.11 -1.35
CA THR A 169 -0.58 -14.58 -0.51
C THR A 169 -0.79 -13.11 -0.16
N HIS A 170 -1.29 -12.30 -1.10
CA HIS A 170 -1.56 -10.88 -0.84
C HIS A 170 -2.78 -10.69 0.06
N ARG A 171 -3.82 -11.51 -0.08
CA ARG A 171 -4.99 -11.51 0.82
C ARG A 171 -4.58 -11.89 2.26
N GLN A 172 -3.72 -12.89 2.40
CA GLN A 172 -3.17 -13.35 3.70
C GLN A 172 -2.21 -12.33 4.31
N MET A 173 -1.40 -11.65 3.50
CA MET A 173 -0.59 -10.54 3.97
C MET A 173 -1.48 -9.39 4.47
N ALA A 174 -2.48 -9.00 3.68
CA ALA A 174 -3.40 -7.92 4.01
C ALA A 174 -4.19 -8.15 5.31
N SER A 175 -4.46 -9.41 5.69
CA SER A 175 -5.10 -9.73 6.97
C SER A 175 -4.23 -9.46 8.20
N GLY A 176 -2.91 -9.28 8.02
CA GLY A 176 -1.95 -8.96 9.08
C GLY A 176 -1.41 -7.53 9.04
N LEU A 177 -1.69 -6.77 7.98
CA LEU A 177 -1.24 -5.39 7.84
C LEU A 177 -1.92 -4.49 8.88
N SER A 178 -1.14 -3.64 9.55
CA SER A 178 -1.58 -2.85 10.71
C SER A 178 -2.36 -1.57 10.38
N MET A 179 -2.53 -1.25 9.11
CA MET A 179 -3.23 -0.08 8.60
C MET A 179 -4.47 -0.51 7.82
N PRO A 180 -5.43 0.41 7.57
CA PRO A 180 -6.50 0.17 6.62
C PRO A 180 -5.98 -0.14 5.21
N ILE A 181 -6.63 -1.08 4.52
CA ILE A 181 -6.20 -1.58 3.21
C ILE A 181 -7.29 -1.43 2.15
N GLY A 182 -6.94 -0.81 1.03
CA GLY A 182 -7.79 -0.79 -0.16
C GLY A 182 -7.43 -1.90 -1.16
N PHE A 183 -8.45 -2.61 -1.67
CA PHE A 183 -8.29 -3.60 -2.73
C PHE A 183 -8.80 -3.04 -4.06
N LYS A 184 -7.93 -2.97 -5.08
CA LYS A 184 -8.35 -2.56 -6.42
C LYS A 184 -9.20 -3.62 -7.10
N ASN A 185 -10.25 -3.20 -7.80
CA ASN A 185 -10.94 -4.07 -8.74
C ASN A 185 -9.95 -4.64 -9.78
N GLY A 186 -10.26 -5.82 -10.34
CA GLY A 186 -9.38 -6.48 -11.31
C GLY A 186 -9.16 -5.64 -12.56
N THR A 187 -8.10 -5.91 -13.32
CA THR A 187 -7.79 -5.13 -14.56
C THR A 187 -8.90 -5.18 -15.61
N GLY A 188 -9.72 -6.24 -15.60
CA GLY A 188 -10.91 -6.37 -16.44
C GLY A 188 -12.13 -5.57 -15.95
N GLY A 189 -12.07 -4.92 -14.78
CA GLY A 189 -13.18 -4.15 -14.18
C GLY A 189 -13.95 -4.88 -13.07
N SER A 190 -13.71 -6.19 -12.89
CA SER A 190 -14.46 -6.99 -11.91
C SER A 190 -14.21 -6.53 -10.47
N CYS A 191 -15.28 -6.05 -9.81
CA CYS A 191 -15.28 -5.70 -8.39
C CYS A 191 -15.38 -6.93 -7.49
N GLN A 192 -15.95 -8.04 -7.97
CA GLN A 192 -16.13 -9.26 -7.18
C GLN A 192 -14.79 -9.78 -6.63
N ILE A 193 -13.73 -9.73 -7.44
CA ILE A 193 -12.39 -10.19 -7.05
C ILE A 193 -11.87 -9.40 -5.82
N ALA A 194 -12.17 -8.10 -5.76
CA ALA A 194 -11.80 -7.25 -4.63
C ALA A 194 -12.69 -7.48 -3.42
N VAL A 195 -14.00 -7.68 -3.62
CA VAL A 195 -14.93 -8.07 -2.55
C VAL A 195 -14.51 -9.40 -1.90
N ASP A 196 -14.15 -10.41 -2.70
CA ASP A 196 -13.66 -11.69 -2.19
C ASP A 196 -12.34 -11.53 -1.42
N ALA A 197 -11.46 -10.64 -1.90
CA ALA A 197 -10.21 -10.32 -1.22
C ALA A 197 -10.43 -9.69 0.15
N MET A 198 -11.40 -8.77 0.25
CA MET A 198 -11.83 -8.15 1.51
C MET A 198 -12.38 -9.22 2.47
N VAL A 199 -13.31 -10.07 2.01
CA VAL A 199 -13.87 -11.18 2.81
C VAL A 199 -12.78 -12.14 3.28
N ALA A 200 -11.79 -12.44 2.44
CA ALA A 200 -10.65 -13.25 2.86
C ALA A 200 -9.82 -12.54 3.94
N ALA A 201 -9.42 -11.30 3.69
CA ALA A 201 -8.48 -10.58 4.55
C ALA A 201 -9.07 -10.16 5.92
N ARG A 202 -10.40 -10.17 6.10
CA ARG A 202 -11.02 -9.95 7.43
C ARG A 202 -10.91 -11.14 8.39
N SER A 203 -10.40 -12.28 7.90
CA SER A 203 -10.28 -13.52 8.67
C SER A 203 -8.81 -13.80 9.06
N PRO A 204 -8.56 -14.60 10.12
CA PRO A 204 -7.23 -15.10 10.43
C PRO A 204 -6.63 -15.95 9.30
N HIS A 205 -5.33 -15.80 9.07
CA HIS A 205 -4.55 -16.57 8.09
C HIS A 205 -3.17 -16.91 8.62
N ALA A 206 -2.52 -17.89 8.00
CA ALA A 206 -1.09 -18.15 8.11
C ALA A 206 -0.43 -18.07 6.71
N PHE A 207 0.73 -17.43 6.61
CA PHE A 207 1.53 -17.36 5.39
C PHE A 207 3.03 -17.32 5.68
N LEU A 208 3.86 -17.57 4.65
CA LEU A 208 5.31 -17.50 4.76
C LEU A 208 5.81 -16.06 4.59
N GLY A 209 6.59 -15.59 5.56
CA GLY A 209 7.26 -14.29 5.54
C GLY A 209 8.63 -14.37 6.22
N ILE A 210 9.06 -13.26 6.82
CA ILE A 210 10.29 -13.19 7.61
C ILE A 210 10.03 -12.57 8.98
N ASP A 211 10.84 -12.95 9.97
CA ASP A 211 10.93 -12.24 11.24
C ASP A 211 11.86 -11.01 11.12
N LEU A 212 11.99 -10.26 12.22
CA LEU A 212 12.86 -9.07 12.27
C LEU A 212 14.35 -9.41 12.17
N ASP A 213 14.75 -10.67 12.39
CA ASP A 213 16.11 -11.17 12.19
C ASP A 213 16.35 -11.68 10.76
N GLY A 214 15.37 -11.53 9.86
CA GLY A 214 15.46 -11.94 8.46
C GLY A 214 15.28 -13.46 8.24
N ARG A 215 14.84 -14.21 9.25
CA ARG A 215 14.62 -15.66 9.15
C ARG A 215 13.24 -15.96 8.59
N ALA A 216 13.18 -16.91 7.66
CA ALA A 216 11.91 -17.43 7.14
C ALA A 216 10.99 -17.86 8.30
N SER A 217 9.75 -17.36 8.29
CA SER A 217 8.83 -17.47 9.42
C SER A 217 7.40 -17.73 8.95
N VAL A 218 6.64 -18.44 9.77
CA VAL A 218 5.17 -18.54 9.61
C VAL A 218 4.54 -17.34 10.31
N VAL A 219 3.90 -16.48 9.53
CA VAL A 219 3.20 -15.30 10.04
C VAL A 219 1.73 -15.66 10.26
N ASN A 220 1.27 -15.59 11.50
CA ASN A 220 -0.13 -15.79 11.86
C ASN A 220 -0.82 -14.44 12.05
N THR A 221 -1.99 -14.27 11.45
CA THR A 221 -2.73 -13.00 11.44
C THR A 221 -4.08 -13.13 12.11
N THR A 222 -4.63 -12.04 12.61
CA THR A 222 -5.93 -12.00 13.28
C THR A 222 -7.08 -11.59 12.36
N GLY A 223 -6.78 -11.20 11.12
CA GLY A 223 -7.74 -10.54 10.23
C GLY A 223 -7.68 -9.02 10.33
N ASN A 224 -7.88 -8.35 9.21
CA ASN A 224 -7.96 -6.90 9.10
C ASN A 224 -9.36 -6.50 8.63
N LYS A 225 -10.10 -5.76 9.46
CA LYS A 225 -11.49 -5.33 9.18
C LYS A 225 -11.59 -3.94 8.55
N ALA A 226 -10.47 -3.20 8.52
CA ALA A 226 -10.41 -1.86 7.97
C ALA A 226 -10.06 -1.95 6.48
N GLN A 227 -11.10 -2.10 5.66
CA GLN A 227 -10.96 -2.46 4.26
C GLN A 227 -11.87 -1.63 3.36
N GLN A 228 -11.38 -1.36 2.15
CA GLN A 228 -12.04 -0.51 1.17
C GLN A 228 -11.97 -1.15 -0.22
N LEU A 229 -13.02 -0.99 -1.01
CA LEU A 229 -13.00 -1.31 -2.43
C LEU A 229 -12.48 -0.11 -3.22
N ILE A 230 -11.45 -0.29 -4.05
CA ILE A 230 -10.94 0.76 -4.94
C ILE A 230 -11.46 0.54 -6.36
N LEU A 231 -12.28 1.48 -6.84
CA LEU A 231 -12.78 1.56 -8.22
C LEU A 231 -11.78 2.32 -9.09
N ARG A 232 -11.18 1.64 -10.06
CA ARG A 232 -10.07 2.16 -10.90
C ARG A 232 -10.25 1.96 -12.40
N GLY A 233 -11.47 1.69 -12.82
CA GLY A 233 -11.88 1.33 -14.17
C GLY A 233 -11.46 -0.08 -14.56
N GLY A 234 -11.76 -0.47 -15.80
CA GLY A 234 -11.38 -1.75 -16.37
C GLY A 234 -11.18 -1.66 -17.88
N SER A 235 -10.93 -2.80 -18.52
CA SER A 235 -10.91 -2.90 -19.98
C SER A 235 -12.27 -2.58 -20.62
N THR A 236 -13.35 -2.61 -19.84
CA THR A 236 -14.71 -2.27 -20.27
C THR A 236 -15.04 -0.78 -20.15
N GLY A 237 -14.14 0.04 -19.61
CA GLY A 237 -14.33 1.48 -19.42
C GLY A 237 -14.18 1.95 -17.96
N PRO A 238 -14.45 3.24 -17.69
CA PRO A 238 -14.45 3.81 -16.35
C PRO A 238 -15.55 3.19 -15.47
N ASN A 239 -15.36 3.23 -14.16
CA ASN A 239 -16.32 2.77 -13.16
C ASN A 239 -16.46 3.74 -11.97
N TYR A 240 -16.35 5.05 -12.22
CA TYR A 240 -16.49 6.11 -11.21
C TYR A 240 -17.89 6.73 -11.15
N ASP A 241 -18.78 6.38 -12.09
CA ASP A 241 -20.13 6.95 -12.15
C ASP A 241 -21.06 6.40 -11.06
N GLU A 242 -22.21 7.06 -10.89
CA GLU A 242 -23.20 6.69 -9.87
C GLU A 242 -23.67 5.23 -10.01
N ALA A 243 -23.91 4.77 -11.24
CA ALA A 243 -24.36 3.40 -11.50
C ALA A 243 -23.31 2.36 -11.06
N SER A 244 -22.04 2.62 -11.35
CA SER A 244 -20.91 1.78 -10.96
C SER A 244 -20.72 1.75 -9.44
N VAL A 245 -20.82 2.91 -8.78
CA VAL A 245 -20.74 3.00 -7.32
C VAL A 245 -21.90 2.28 -6.65
N ASN A 246 -23.13 2.40 -7.18
CA ASN A 246 -24.30 1.68 -6.66
C ASN A 246 -24.16 0.16 -6.84
N SER A 247 -23.63 -0.29 -7.98
CA SER A 247 -23.35 -1.71 -8.20
C SER A 247 -22.28 -2.24 -7.24
N ALA A 248 -21.19 -1.50 -7.07
CA ALA A 248 -20.09 -1.85 -6.17
C ALA A 248 -20.53 -1.92 -4.71
N THR A 249 -21.32 -0.94 -4.25
CA THR A 249 -21.86 -0.93 -2.88
C THR A 249 -22.86 -2.06 -2.64
N SER A 250 -23.69 -2.41 -3.64
CA SER A 250 -24.58 -3.58 -3.56
C SER A 250 -23.80 -4.89 -3.39
N LEU A 251 -22.66 -5.06 -4.07
CA LEU A 251 -21.79 -6.23 -3.89
C LEU A 251 -21.17 -6.29 -2.48
N LEU A 252 -20.72 -5.15 -1.95
CA LEU A 252 -20.20 -5.06 -0.58
C LEU A 252 -21.28 -5.46 0.44
N GLU A 253 -22.51 -4.99 0.28
CA GLU A 253 -23.62 -5.34 1.15
C GLU A 253 -23.97 -6.82 1.11
N ALA A 254 -24.07 -7.40 -0.11
CA ALA A 254 -24.33 -8.82 -0.29
C ALA A 254 -23.26 -9.70 0.40
N ALA A 255 -22.02 -9.20 0.51
CA ALA A 255 -20.91 -9.84 1.20
C ALA A 255 -20.82 -9.50 2.70
N ASN A 256 -21.80 -8.78 3.28
CA ASN A 256 -21.78 -8.28 4.66
C ASN A 256 -20.52 -7.45 4.99
N LEU A 257 -20.11 -6.59 4.05
CA LEU A 257 -19.06 -5.60 4.20
C LEU A 257 -19.65 -4.20 4.27
N ARG A 258 -18.90 -3.26 4.88
CA ARG A 258 -19.28 -1.84 4.86
C ARG A 258 -19.14 -1.29 3.45
N ARG A 259 -20.00 -0.34 3.10
CA ARG A 259 -20.03 0.36 1.80
C ARG A 259 -18.88 1.38 1.68
N ASN A 260 -17.64 0.94 1.88
CA ASN A 260 -16.44 1.77 1.80
C ASN A 260 -15.83 1.66 0.41
N VAL A 261 -15.92 2.74 -0.35
CA VAL A 261 -15.44 2.83 -1.73
C VAL A 261 -14.46 3.99 -1.86
N VAL A 262 -13.31 3.71 -2.48
CA VAL A 262 -12.34 4.70 -2.94
C VAL A 262 -12.41 4.76 -4.46
N ILE A 263 -12.49 5.96 -5.02
CA ILE A 263 -12.50 6.15 -6.48
C ILE A 263 -11.11 6.64 -6.90
N ASP A 264 -10.43 5.85 -7.74
CA ASP A 264 -9.15 6.20 -8.36
C ASP A 264 -9.45 7.06 -9.60
N CYS A 265 -9.15 8.36 -9.53
CA CYS A 265 -9.39 9.31 -10.62
C CYS A 265 -8.43 9.16 -11.80
N SER A 266 -7.46 8.25 -11.73
CA SER A 266 -6.44 8.03 -12.77
C SER A 266 -6.69 6.70 -13.48
N HIS A 267 -5.62 6.08 -14.00
CA HIS A 267 -5.65 4.72 -14.50
C HIS A 267 -6.73 4.49 -15.59
N ALA A 268 -7.54 3.43 -15.50
CA ALA A 268 -8.55 3.16 -16.53
C ALA A 268 -9.81 4.02 -16.35
N ASN A 269 -9.91 4.79 -15.27
CA ASN A 269 -10.96 5.79 -15.11
C ASN A 269 -10.65 7.10 -15.84
N SER A 270 -9.39 7.32 -16.25
CA SER A 270 -8.95 8.55 -16.92
C SER A 270 -8.68 8.38 -18.42
N ASN A 271 -9.27 7.36 -19.05
CA ASN A 271 -9.13 7.07 -20.47
C ASN A 271 -10.43 7.38 -21.23
#